data_AF-A0A2E3AAV6-F1
#
_entry.id   AF-A0A2E3AAV6-F1
#
_cell.length_a   1.000
_cell.length_b   1.000
_cell.length_c   1.000
_cell.angle_alpha   90.00
_cell.angle_beta   90.00
_cell.angle_gamma   90.00
#
_symmetry.space_group_name_H-M   'P 1'
#
loop_
_entity.id
_entity.type
_entity.pdbx_description
1 polymer ?
#
loop_
_entity_poly.entity_id
_entity_poly.type
_entity_poly.pdbx_seq_one_letter_code
_entity_poly.pdbx_strand_id
1 'polypeptide(L)'
;MKIKYSITCLLCLILSSSVWGQDKKKQMSYERLKSLKINSILEQVDLTTEEEAFVWRAYDQYETEMRKRYYKKMKKIRHNTYKKIDDLSDAEASETLDSISYFKSQKEILYQKFSETLKTKLTAKKVLKIHIAEEKFHRKMVHQSRNKKNIP
;
A
#
# COMPACT_ATOMS: atom_id res chain seq x y z
N MET A 1 -55.90 -13.93 -17.19
CA MET A 1 -55.14 -14.62 -16.12
C MET A 1 -53.63 -14.75 -16.36
N LYS A 2 -53.03 -14.21 -17.45
CA LYS A 2 -51.58 -14.36 -17.74
C LYS A 2 -50.67 -13.27 -17.12
N ILE A 3 -51.24 -12.09 -16.80
CA ILE A 3 -50.48 -10.93 -16.29
C ILE A 3 -50.01 -11.13 -14.84
N LYS A 4 -50.80 -11.82 -14.00
CA LYS A 4 -50.45 -12.07 -12.60
C LYS A 4 -49.17 -12.91 -12.48
N TYR A 5 -49.03 -13.99 -13.25
CA TYR A 5 -47.83 -14.83 -13.25
C TYR A 5 -46.59 -14.13 -13.81
N SER A 6 -46.77 -13.19 -14.75
CA SER A 6 -45.68 -12.41 -15.33
C SER A 6 -45.06 -11.42 -14.32
N ILE A 7 -45.87 -10.87 -13.42
CA ILE A 7 -45.41 -9.99 -12.33
C ILE A 7 -44.71 -10.81 -11.24
N THR A 8 -45.22 -12.00 -10.92
CA THR A 8 -44.59 -12.89 -9.92
C THR A 8 -43.22 -13.39 -10.39
N CYS A 9 -43.05 -13.70 -11.68
CA CYS A 9 -41.74 -14.06 -12.25
C CYS A 9 -40.74 -12.90 -12.25
N LEU A 10 -41.21 -11.66 -12.47
CA LEU A 10 -40.35 -10.47 -12.44
C LEU A 10 -39.85 -10.16 -11.01
N LEU A 11 -40.69 -10.40 -9.99
CA LEU A 11 -40.33 -10.18 -8.58
C LEU A 11 -39.28 -11.20 -8.09
N CYS A 12 -39.34 -12.45 -8.55
CA CYS A 12 -38.36 -13.49 -8.22
C CYS A 12 -36.97 -13.23 -8.84
N LEU A 13 -36.90 -12.51 -9.96
CA LEU A 13 -35.65 -12.20 -10.68
C LEU A 13 -34.84 -11.08 -10.03
N ILE A 14 -35.47 -10.22 -9.22
CA ILE A 14 -34.81 -9.12 -8.50
C ILE A 14 -34.17 -9.65 -7.20
N LEU A 15 -34.78 -10.66 -6.57
CA LEU A 15 -34.29 -11.26 -5.31
C LEU A 15 -33.01 -12.09 -5.48
N SER A 16 -32.75 -12.66 -6.68
CA SER A 16 -31.56 -13.46 -6.95
C SER A 16 -30.27 -12.65 -7.17
N SER A 17 -30.35 -11.32 -7.28
CA SER A 17 -29.17 -10.44 -7.37
C SER A 17 -28.48 -10.16 -6.03
N SER A 18 -29.05 -10.60 -4.90
CA SER A 18 -28.52 -10.36 -3.55
C SER A 18 -27.48 -11.39 -3.07
N VAL A 19 -27.18 -12.43 -3.87
CA VAL A 19 -26.32 -13.56 -3.47
C VAL A 19 -24.83 -13.40 -3.89
N TRP A 20 -24.47 -12.32 -4.60
CA TRP A 20 -23.07 -12.05 -5.00
C TRP A 20 -22.29 -11.12 -4.07
N GLY A 21 -22.70 -11.04 -2.80
CA GLY A 21 -21.93 -10.42 -1.71
C GLY A 21 -21.18 -11.45 -0.87
N GLN A 22 -20.41 -12.36 -1.48
CA GLN A 22 -19.57 -13.27 -0.68
C GLN A 22 -18.47 -12.49 0.03
N ASP A 23 -18.64 -12.39 1.34
CA ASP A 23 -17.83 -11.75 2.37
C ASP A 23 -16.47 -12.45 2.56
N LYS A 24 -15.69 -12.59 1.49
CA LYS A 24 -14.26 -12.86 1.61
C LYS A 24 -13.64 -11.57 2.11
N LYS A 25 -13.30 -11.49 3.41
CA LYS A 25 -12.44 -10.45 4.03
C LYS A 25 -11.55 -9.82 2.95
N LYS A 26 -11.97 -8.68 2.38
CA LYS A 26 -11.36 -8.15 1.17
C LYS A 26 -9.96 -7.71 1.56
N GLN A 27 -8.96 -8.53 1.22
CA GLN A 27 -7.58 -8.25 1.57
C GLN A 27 -7.23 -6.89 0.94
N MET A 28 -6.73 -5.95 1.74
CA MET A 28 -6.38 -4.62 1.27
C MET A 28 -5.45 -4.72 0.06
N SER A 29 -5.92 -4.20 -1.08
CA SER A 29 -5.11 -4.17 -2.30
C SER A 29 -4.00 -3.13 -2.15
N TYR A 30 -2.94 -3.30 -2.94
CA TYR A 30 -1.86 -2.32 -2.95
C TYR A 30 -2.30 -0.95 -3.45
N GLU A 31 -3.10 -0.90 -4.52
CA GLU A 31 -3.58 0.39 -5.05
C GLU A 31 -4.45 1.12 -4.01
N ARG A 32 -5.27 0.38 -3.26
CA ARG A 32 -6.04 0.96 -2.14
C ARG A 32 -5.11 1.47 -1.05
N LEU A 33 -4.12 0.69 -0.63
CA LEU A 33 -3.15 1.12 0.39
C LEU A 33 -2.37 2.36 -0.07
N LYS A 34 -1.92 2.38 -1.32
CA LYS A 34 -1.20 3.50 -1.94
C LYS A 34 -2.07 4.75 -1.94
N SER A 35 -3.32 4.66 -2.40
CA SER A 35 -4.29 5.75 -2.41
C SER A 35 -4.59 6.27 -1.00
N LEU A 36 -4.83 5.39 -0.03
CA LEU A 36 -5.03 5.79 1.38
C LEU A 36 -3.82 6.55 1.93
N LYS A 37 -2.62 6.10 1.59
CA LYS A 37 -1.37 6.70 2.08
C LYS A 37 -1.17 8.10 1.51
N ILE A 38 -1.29 8.28 0.19
CA ILE A 38 -1.15 9.60 -0.43
C ILE A 38 -2.27 10.56 0.00
N ASN A 39 -3.52 10.12 0.08
CA ASN A 39 -4.61 10.97 0.58
C ASN A 39 -4.33 11.46 2.01
N SER A 40 -3.87 10.54 2.88
CA SER A 40 -3.46 10.87 4.24
C SER A 40 -2.28 11.86 4.30
N ILE A 41 -1.40 11.87 3.29
CA ILE A 41 -0.29 12.84 3.19
C ILE A 41 -0.85 14.21 2.80
N LEU A 42 -1.67 14.28 1.75
CA LEU A 42 -2.22 15.53 1.24
C LEU A 42 -3.13 16.23 2.26
N GLU A 43 -3.94 15.47 3.01
CA GLU A 43 -4.76 16.01 4.10
C GLU A 43 -3.95 16.69 5.22
N GLN A 44 -2.67 16.31 5.40
CA GLN A 44 -1.81 16.81 6.48
C GLN A 44 -0.84 17.91 6.04
N VAL A 45 -0.75 18.18 4.74
CA VAL A 45 0.20 19.13 4.18
C VAL A 45 -0.55 20.14 3.34
N ASP A 46 -0.47 21.40 3.76
CA ASP A 46 -1.04 22.52 3.03
C ASP A 46 -0.26 22.75 1.72
N LEU A 47 -0.83 22.25 0.62
CA LEU A 47 -0.28 22.26 -0.73
C LEU A 47 -1.23 23.03 -1.65
N THR A 48 -0.67 23.77 -2.61
CA THR A 48 -1.46 24.32 -3.70
C THR A 48 -1.87 23.22 -4.68
N THR A 49 -2.90 23.44 -5.49
CA THR A 49 -3.36 22.49 -6.51
C THR A 49 -2.22 22.01 -7.43
N GLU A 50 -1.29 22.91 -7.79
CA GLU A 50 -0.13 22.57 -8.60
C GLU A 50 0.88 21.70 -7.85
N GLU A 51 1.14 22.01 -6.58
CA GLU A 51 2.02 21.22 -5.72
C GLU A 51 1.44 19.83 -5.44
N GLU A 52 0.12 19.73 -5.21
CA GLU A 52 -0.56 18.45 -5.03
C GLU A 52 -0.41 17.56 -6.25
N ALA A 53 -0.71 18.07 -7.45
CA ALA A 53 -0.56 17.32 -8.70
C ALA A 53 0.90 16.86 -8.92
N PHE A 54 1.87 17.69 -8.54
CA PHE A 54 3.28 17.33 -8.58
C PHE A 54 3.64 16.23 -7.57
N VAL A 55 3.21 16.36 -6.31
CA VAL A 55 3.43 15.37 -5.24
C VAL A 55 2.80 14.03 -5.63
N TRP A 56 1.57 14.03 -6.14
CA TRP A 56 0.89 12.83 -6.62
C TRP A 56 1.73 12.07 -7.65
N ARG A 57 2.23 12.77 -8.68
CA ARG A 57 3.04 12.15 -9.74
C ARG A 57 4.37 11.60 -9.21
N ALA A 58 5.08 12.39 -8.41
CA ALA A 58 6.36 11.96 -7.83
C ALA A 58 6.18 10.76 -6.88
N TYR A 59 5.12 10.79 -6.08
CA TYR A 59 4.80 9.73 -5.13
C TYR A 59 4.36 8.44 -5.84
N ASP A 60 3.60 8.55 -6.93
CA ASP A 60 3.16 7.41 -7.74
C ASP A 60 4.36 6.60 -8.27
N GLN A 61 5.35 7.31 -8.82
CA GLN A 61 6.61 6.73 -9.30
C GLN A 61 7.42 6.13 -8.14
N TYR A 62 7.57 6.86 -7.04
CA TYR A 62 8.29 6.39 -5.85
C TYR A 62 7.70 5.10 -5.29
N GLU A 63 6.39 5.03 -5.05
CA GLU A 63 5.71 3.85 -4.51
C GLU A 63 5.80 2.65 -5.46
N THR A 64 5.67 2.89 -6.76
CA THR A 64 5.78 1.83 -7.78
C THR A 64 7.17 1.20 -7.76
N GLU A 65 8.23 2.00 -7.69
CA GLU A 65 9.60 1.50 -7.58
C GLU A 65 9.88 0.85 -6.22
N MET A 66 9.37 1.43 -5.12
CA MET A 66 9.45 0.84 -3.77
C MET A 66 8.80 -0.54 -3.71
N ARG A 67 7.61 -0.70 -4.32
CA ARG A 67 6.94 -2.00 -4.43
C ARG A 67 7.80 -3.02 -5.17
N LYS A 68 8.40 -2.62 -6.29
CA LYS A 68 9.17 -3.50 -7.17
C LYS A 68 10.51 -3.89 -6.55
N ARG A 69 11.28 -2.92 -6.05
CA ARG A 69 12.67 -3.11 -5.60
C ARG A 69 12.78 -3.55 -4.16
N TYR A 70 11.83 -3.17 -3.30
CA TYR A 70 11.89 -3.45 -1.87
C TYR A 70 10.74 -4.33 -1.38
N TYR A 71 9.48 -3.87 -1.43
CA TYR A 71 8.39 -4.56 -0.73
C TYR A 71 8.13 -5.99 -1.24
N LYS A 72 8.12 -6.22 -2.55
CA LYS A 72 7.95 -7.57 -3.12
C LYS A 72 9.12 -8.49 -2.75
N LYS A 73 10.35 -7.99 -2.77
CA LYS A 73 11.56 -8.76 -2.46
C LYS A 73 11.60 -9.16 -0.99
N MET A 74 11.40 -8.20 -0.09
CA MET A 74 11.30 -8.45 1.35
C MET A 74 10.12 -9.36 1.72
N LYS A 75 8.98 -9.24 1.03
CA LYS A 75 7.86 -10.17 1.22
C LYS A 75 8.25 -11.61 0.84
N LYS A 76 8.96 -11.80 -0.28
CA LYS A 76 9.43 -13.12 -0.72
C LYS A 76 10.40 -13.74 0.29
N ILE A 77 11.39 -12.97 0.77
CA ILE A 77 12.35 -13.43 1.81
C ILE A 77 11.60 -13.85 3.07
N ARG A 78 10.68 -13.01 3.59
CA ARG A 78 9.89 -13.36 4.78
C ARG A 78 9.03 -14.62 4.59
N HIS A 79 8.51 -14.85 3.39
CA HIS A 79 7.66 -16.00 3.13
C HIS A 79 8.46 -17.30 2.94
N ASN A 80 9.58 -17.22 2.22
CA ASN A 80 10.34 -18.40 1.77
C ASN A 80 11.47 -18.77 2.74
N THR A 81 12.16 -17.77 3.28
CA THR A 81 13.39 -17.98 4.07
C THR A 81 13.07 -18.08 5.55
N TYR A 82 12.31 -17.14 6.12
CA TYR A 82 12.12 -17.10 7.59
C TYR A 82 11.40 -18.33 8.15
N LYS A 83 10.61 -19.03 7.32
CA LYS A 83 9.92 -20.25 7.72
C LYS A 83 10.81 -21.50 7.71
N LYS A 84 11.97 -21.42 7.07
CA LYS A 84 12.92 -22.52 6.88
C LYS A 84 14.29 -22.18 7.46
N ILE A 85 14.32 -21.24 8.42
CA ILE A 85 15.58 -20.69 8.94
C ILE A 85 16.48 -21.78 9.51
N ASP A 86 15.88 -22.77 10.17
CA ASP A 86 16.58 -23.91 10.78
C ASP A 86 17.13 -24.92 9.75
N ASP A 87 16.64 -24.87 8.51
CA ASP A 87 17.05 -25.75 7.41
C ASP A 87 18.14 -25.13 6.52
N LEU A 88 18.49 -23.86 6.73
CA LEU A 88 19.47 -23.15 5.91
C LEU A 88 20.89 -23.49 6.33
N SER A 89 21.77 -23.63 5.35
CA SER A 89 23.21 -23.57 5.59
C SER A 89 23.66 -22.15 5.97
N ASP A 90 24.79 -22.04 6.65
CA ASP A 90 25.42 -20.75 6.97
C ASP A 90 25.68 -19.90 5.71
N ALA A 91 26.04 -20.54 4.59
CA ALA A 91 26.26 -19.86 3.32
C ALA A 91 24.96 -19.23 2.77
N GLU A 92 23.85 -19.97 2.77
CA GLU A 92 22.55 -19.46 2.33
C GLU A 92 22.00 -18.36 3.27
N ALA A 93 22.26 -18.50 4.57
CA ALA A 93 21.94 -17.48 5.56
C ALA A 93 22.72 -16.18 5.27
N SER A 94 24.03 -16.29 5.00
CA SER A 94 24.88 -15.15 4.63
C SER A 94 24.40 -14.46 3.35
N GLU A 95 24.13 -15.22 2.28
CA GLU A 95 23.63 -14.66 1.02
C GLU A 95 22.26 -13.96 1.21
N THR A 96 21.41 -14.51 2.07
CA THR A 96 20.13 -13.88 2.40
C THR A 96 20.33 -12.57 3.17
N LEU A 97 21.28 -12.51 4.10
CA LEU A 97 21.62 -11.29 4.83
C LEU A 97 22.15 -10.21 3.87
N ASP A 98 23.02 -10.56 2.94
CA ASP A 98 23.52 -9.64 1.91
C ASP A 98 22.40 -9.11 1.03
N SER A 99 21.47 -9.99 0.63
CA SER A 99 20.28 -9.61 -0.12
C SER A 99 19.39 -8.63 0.66
N ILE A 100 19.17 -8.88 1.95
CA ILE A 100 18.39 -7.97 2.83
C ILE A 100 19.06 -6.60 2.90
N SER A 101 20.37 -6.57 3.12
CA SER A 101 21.17 -5.34 3.18
C SER A 101 21.08 -4.57 1.87
N TYR A 102 21.25 -5.24 0.73
CA TYR A 102 21.10 -4.65 -0.59
C TYR A 102 19.72 -4.02 -0.79
N PHE A 103 18.63 -4.75 -0.49
CA PHE A 103 17.27 -4.20 -0.67
C PHE A 103 16.98 -3.03 0.27
N LYS A 104 17.50 -3.04 1.51
CA LYS A 104 17.41 -1.88 2.41
C LYS A 104 18.10 -0.65 1.83
N SER A 105 19.30 -0.81 1.26
CA SER A 105 20.01 0.28 0.58
C SER A 105 19.23 0.80 -0.62
N GLN A 106 18.62 -0.08 -1.42
CA GLN A 106 17.75 0.34 -2.53
C GLN A 106 16.55 1.17 -2.07
N LYS A 107 15.91 0.79 -0.95
CA LYS A 107 14.83 1.58 -0.34
C LYS A 107 15.33 2.99 0.00
N GLU A 108 16.49 3.11 0.63
CA GLU A 108 17.04 4.41 1.05
C GLU A 108 17.36 5.30 -0.16
N ILE A 109 17.99 4.74 -1.19
CA ILE A 109 18.28 5.46 -2.44
C ILE A 109 16.99 5.97 -3.09
N LEU A 110 15.92 5.16 -3.12
CA LEU A 110 14.63 5.61 -3.66
C LEU A 110 14.02 6.76 -2.85
N TYR A 111 14.13 6.69 -1.52
CA TYR A 111 13.62 7.75 -0.64
C TYR A 111 14.41 9.05 -0.81
N GLN A 112 15.74 8.99 -0.91
CA GLN A 112 16.59 10.15 -1.17
C GLN A 112 16.19 10.84 -2.48
N LYS A 113 16.08 10.08 -3.58
CA LYS A 113 15.65 10.60 -4.88
C LYS A 113 14.27 11.23 -4.84
N PHE A 114 13.32 10.62 -4.13
CA PHE A 114 11.99 11.17 -3.94
C PHE A 114 12.03 12.49 -3.18
N SER A 115 12.76 12.56 -2.07
CA SER A 115 12.94 13.78 -1.26
C SER A 115 13.61 14.90 -2.06
N GLU A 116 14.64 14.59 -2.83
CA GLU A 116 15.31 15.53 -3.75
C GLU A 116 14.34 16.03 -4.83
N THR A 117 13.57 15.13 -5.44
CA THR A 117 12.53 15.49 -6.42
C THR A 117 11.53 16.47 -5.83
N LEU A 118 11.03 16.20 -4.61
CA LEU A 118 10.09 17.09 -3.94
C LEU A 118 10.69 18.48 -3.68
N LYS A 119 11.95 18.55 -3.24
CA LYS A 119 12.66 19.82 -2.97
C LYS A 119 12.83 20.72 -4.20
N THR A 120 12.64 20.21 -5.42
CA THR A 120 12.69 21.02 -6.65
C THR A 120 11.50 21.98 -6.80
N LYS A 121 10.37 21.67 -6.15
CA LYS A 121 9.12 22.46 -6.24
C LYS A 121 8.52 22.84 -4.89
N LEU A 122 8.89 22.15 -3.81
CA LEU A 122 8.38 22.39 -2.47
C LEU A 122 9.50 22.90 -1.55
N THR A 123 9.11 23.72 -0.57
CA THR A 123 10.02 24.12 0.52
C THR A 123 10.44 22.92 1.36
N ALA A 124 11.64 22.94 1.93
CA ALA A 124 12.14 21.87 2.79
C ALA A 124 11.18 21.55 3.97
N LYS A 125 10.49 22.56 4.51
CA LYS A 125 9.48 22.39 5.55
C LYS A 125 8.28 21.56 5.07
N LYS A 126 7.79 21.77 3.84
CA LYS A 126 6.70 20.96 3.27
C LYS A 126 7.16 19.52 3.01
N VAL A 127 8.37 19.33 2.48
CA VAL A 127 8.95 17.98 2.28
C VAL A 127 9.08 17.23 3.61
N LEU A 128 9.53 17.91 4.68
CA LEU A 128 9.59 17.30 6.02
C LEU A 128 8.19 16.95 6.55
N LYS A 129 7.17 17.79 6.32
CA LYS A 129 5.79 17.45 6.69
C LYS A 129 5.28 16.21 5.95
N ILE A 130 5.59 16.06 4.66
CA ILE A 130 5.26 14.85 3.89
C ILE A 130 5.90 13.60 4.54
N HIS A 131 7.18 13.67 4.89
CA HIS A 131 7.87 12.57 5.59
C HIS A 131 7.19 12.23 6.93
N ILE A 132 6.85 13.24 7.74
CA ILE A 132 6.14 13.05 9.01
C ILE A 132 4.76 12.41 8.80
N ALA A 133 4.02 12.82 7.77
CA ALA A 133 2.70 12.29 7.46
C ALA A 133 2.78 10.81 7.03
N GLU A 134 3.77 10.45 6.22
CA GLU A 134 4.06 9.06 5.83
C GLU A 134 4.37 8.19 7.06
N GLU A 135 5.22 8.66 7.96
CA GLU A 135 5.58 7.98 9.21
C GLU A 135 4.36 7.78 10.13
N LYS A 136 3.51 8.80 10.27
CA LYS A 136 2.25 8.71 11.01
C LYS A 136 1.31 7.68 10.39
N PHE A 137 1.18 7.67 9.07
CA PHE A 137 0.39 6.67 8.37
C PHE A 137 0.91 5.26 8.64
N HIS A 138 2.23 5.05 8.55
CA HIS A 138 2.84 3.75 8.84
C HIS A 138 2.52 3.27 10.27
N ARG A 139 2.71 4.13 11.27
CA ARG A 139 2.37 3.82 12.67
C ARG A 139 0.89 3.45 12.84
N LYS A 140 -0.02 4.22 12.22
CA LYS A 140 -1.46 3.95 12.22
C LYS A 140 -1.77 2.57 11.63
N MET A 141 -1.18 2.23 10.49
CA MET A 141 -1.39 0.93 9.83
C MET A 141 -0.86 -0.24 10.67
N VAL A 142 0.30 -0.09 11.32
CA VAL A 142 0.85 -1.10 12.23
C VAL A 142 -0.09 -1.32 13.43
N HIS A 143 -0.57 -0.23 14.04
CA HIS A 143 -1.50 -0.31 15.17
C HIS A 143 -2.83 -0.98 14.78
N GLN A 144 -3.43 -0.59 13.67
CA GLN A 144 -4.67 -1.20 13.15
C GLN A 144 -4.49 -2.69 12.82
N SER A 145 -3.34 -3.07 12.25
CA SER A 145 -3.00 -4.47 11.95
C SER A 145 -2.92 -5.33 13.22
N ARG A 146 -2.42 -4.78 14.33
CA ARG A 146 -2.34 -5.46 15.63
C ARG A 146 -3.71 -5.59 16.30
N ASN A 147 -4.58 -4.59 16.16
CA ASN A 147 -5.85 -4.53 16.89
C ASN A 147 -7.03 -5.26 16.23
N LYS A 148 -6.91 -5.73 14.97
CA LYS A 148 -7.91 -6.52 14.21
C LYS A 148 -9.38 -6.43 14.71
N LYS A 149 -9.92 -5.21 14.72
CA LYS A 149 -11.23 -4.89 14.15
C LYS A 149 -10.97 -3.83 13.09
N ASN A 150 -11.08 -4.25 11.82
CA ASN A 150 -11.05 -3.45 10.60
C ASN A 150 -9.74 -2.70 10.28
N ILE A 151 -8.99 -3.26 9.32
CA ILE A 151 -8.18 -2.43 8.44
C ILE A 151 -9.18 -1.76 7.48
N PRO A 152 -9.29 -0.42 7.45
CA PRO A 152 -10.28 0.28 6.64
C PRO A 152 -10.09 0.10 5.14
#